data_AF-A0A6M0EL62-F1
#
_entry.id   AF-A0A6M0EL62-F1
#
_cell.length_a   1.000
_cell.length_b   1.000
_cell.length_c   1.000
_cell.angle_alpha   90.00
_cell.angle_beta   90.00
_cell.angle_gamma   90.00
#
_symmetry.space_group_name_H-M   'P 1'
#
loop_
_entity.id
_entity.type
_entity.pdbx_description
1 polymer ?
#
loop_
_entity_poly.entity_id
_entity_poly.type
_entity_poly.pdbx_seq_one_letter_code
_entity_poly.pdbx_strand_id
1 'polypeptide(L)'
;MVAGIIDEIGIVETINSTVGIEAGEIVKAGQAVKAIILNGLGFVSRPLYLFPQFFQGKATEHLLGEGIKPEHLNDDKIGRVMDKLYEQGLTNIFLSITLAAIKRYSLSTKYAHLDATTISVEGKYDHIGQEVSGIKEDKADKLLNPEPQKPIQITYGYSRDKRPDLKQFLLELIVSGDGDIPLFIRAADGNESEQAVFGKILKEFKSRVDFESIMVADSALYSQKNLLLMQDLPWITRVPLSVKGAQHLVTEVRVEELVKNQEYPSYSWVEKRSNYGDIEQRWLLIESEKRRESDLEKLEKKLAKKKTESEQIKSRLCRQKFESAAEAKSH
;
A
#
# COMPACT_ATOMS: atom_id res chain seq x y z
N MET A 1 -19.48 -9.35 -18.10
CA MET A 1 -18.09 -9.70 -17.73
C MET A 1 -17.85 -9.51 -16.23
N VAL A 2 -17.82 -8.27 -15.70
CA VAL A 2 -17.54 -8.01 -14.27
C VAL A 2 -18.42 -8.83 -13.32
N ALA A 3 -19.74 -8.80 -13.50
CA ALA A 3 -20.66 -9.59 -12.67
C ALA A 3 -20.34 -11.09 -12.67
N GLY A 4 -19.94 -11.64 -13.83
CA GLY A 4 -19.57 -13.05 -13.96
C GLY A 4 -18.27 -13.39 -13.22
N ILE A 5 -17.28 -12.49 -13.20
CA ILE A 5 -16.04 -12.68 -12.42
C ILE A 5 -16.35 -12.65 -10.91
N ILE A 6 -17.23 -11.74 -10.48
CA ILE A 6 -17.67 -11.65 -9.08
C ILE A 6 -18.31 -12.98 -8.64
N ASP A 7 -19.18 -13.54 -9.49
CA ASP A 7 -19.85 -14.82 -9.24
C ASP A 7 -18.87 -16.00 -9.30
N GLU A 8 -17.92 -15.97 -10.23
CA GLU A 8 -16.90 -17.02 -10.38
C GLU A 8 -15.95 -17.11 -9.19
N ILE A 9 -15.57 -15.96 -8.60
CA ILE A 9 -14.78 -15.89 -7.37
C ILE A 9 -15.60 -16.32 -6.15
N GLY A 10 -16.93 -16.16 -6.20
CA GLY A 10 -17.83 -16.42 -5.07
C GLY A 10 -17.87 -15.28 -4.05
N ILE A 11 -17.73 -14.03 -4.51
CA ILE A 11 -17.71 -12.84 -3.63
C ILE A 11 -19.04 -12.71 -2.88
N VAL A 12 -20.17 -12.95 -3.56
CA VAL A 12 -21.51 -12.80 -2.98
C VAL A 12 -21.69 -13.78 -1.82
N GLU A 13 -21.31 -15.04 -2.02
CA GLU A 13 -21.40 -16.13 -1.07
C GLU A 13 -20.47 -15.89 0.12
N THR A 14 -19.23 -15.46 -0.15
CA THR A 14 -18.23 -15.15 0.88
C THR A 14 -18.72 -14.04 1.81
N ILE A 15 -19.27 -12.96 1.25
CA ILE A 15 -19.76 -11.83 2.04
C ILE A 15 -21.01 -12.22 2.82
N ASN A 16 -21.96 -12.91 2.20
CA ASN A 16 -23.18 -13.37 2.88
C ASN A 16 -22.86 -14.33 4.04
N SER A 17 -21.84 -15.17 3.89
CA SER A 17 -21.41 -16.09 4.95
C SER A 17 -20.72 -15.36 6.10
N THR A 18 -20.02 -14.26 5.81
CA THR A 18 -19.29 -13.47 6.81
C THR A 18 -20.20 -12.52 7.58
N VAL A 19 -21.10 -11.84 6.87
CA VAL A 19 -22.00 -10.82 7.45
C VAL A 19 -23.32 -11.43 7.98
N GLY A 20 -23.68 -12.62 7.52
CA GLY A 20 -24.97 -13.23 7.78
C GLY A 20 -26.07 -12.73 6.84
N ILE A 21 -27.20 -13.45 6.86
CA ILE A 21 -28.40 -13.14 6.08
C ILE A 21 -29.56 -12.96 7.06
N GLU A 22 -30.27 -11.84 6.97
CA GLU A 22 -31.46 -11.61 7.78
C GLU A 22 -32.72 -12.11 7.06
N ALA A 23 -33.65 -12.66 7.84
CA ALA A 23 -34.91 -13.13 7.31
C ALA A 23 -35.73 -11.96 6.73
N GLY A 24 -36.20 -12.10 5.49
CA GLY A 24 -36.98 -11.08 4.81
C GLY A 24 -36.17 -9.99 4.09
N GLU A 25 -34.83 -10.07 4.10
CA GLU A 25 -34.02 -9.16 3.29
C GLU A 25 -34.24 -9.43 1.78
N ILE A 26 -34.67 -8.38 1.07
CA ILE A 26 -34.85 -8.43 -0.39
C ILE A 26 -33.48 -8.45 -1.10
N VAL A 27 -32.51 -7.70 -0.59
CA VAL A 27 -31.14 -7.64 -1.10
C VAL A 27 -30.20 -8.09 0.01
N LYS A 28 -29.42 -9.14 -0.22
CA LYS A 28 -28.42 -9.63 0.73
C LYS A 28 -27.15 -8.79 0.67
N ALA A 29 -26.31 -8.84 1.71
CA ALA A 29 -25.08 -8.06 1.80
C ALA A 29 -24.15 -8.29 0.60
N GLY A 30 -23.91 -9.54 0.19
CA GLY A 30 -23.08 -9.87 -0.95
C GLY A 30 -23.62 -9.32 -2.28
N GLN A 31 -24.95 -9.29 -2.46
CA GLN A 31 -25.58 -8.72 -3.64
C GLN A 31 -25.44 -7.19 -3.66
N ALA A 32 -25.57 -6.54 -2.51
CA ALA A 32 -25.30 -5.12 -2.37
C ALA A 32 -23.82 -4.79 -2.69
N VAL A 33 -22.86 -5.60 -2.22
CA VAL A 33 -21.44 -5.39 -2.55
C VAL A 33 -21.17 -5.62 -4.03
N LYS A 34 -21.76 -6.65 -4.65
CA LYS A 34 -21.73 -6.82 -6.11
C LYS A 34 -22.24 -5.58 -6.83
N ALA A 35 -23.34 -4.99 -6.34
CA ALA A 35 -23.87 -3.75 -6.90
C ALA A 35 -22.90 -2.57 -6.73
N ILE A 36 -22.24 -2.43 -5.57
CA ILE A 36 -21.25 -1.37 -5.28
C ILE A 36 -20.06 -1.49 -6.23
N ILE A 37 -19.52 -2.70 -6.44
CA ILE A 37 -18.41 -2.95 -7.36
C ILE A 37 -18.80 -2.59 -8.79
N LEU A 38 -19.99 -3.01 -9.24
CA LEU A 38 -20.50 -2.69 -10.58
C LEU A 38 -20.68 -1.19 -10.79
N ASN A 39 -21.21 -0.47 -9.78
CA ASN A 39 -21.37 0.98 -9.82
C ASN A 39 -20.02 1.70 -9.85
N GLY A 40 -19.08 1.31 -8.97
CA GLY A 40 -17.75 1.89 -8.89
C GLY A 40 -16.95 1.74 -10.19
N LEU A 41 -17.01 0.58 -10.85
CA LEU A 41 -16.39 0.34 -12.15
C LEU A 41 -17.14 1.00 -13.32
N GLY A 42 -18.36 1.47 -13.10
CA GLY A 42 -19.11 2.29 -14.05
C GLY A 42 -18.62 3.74 -14.14
N PHE A 43 -17.65 4.15 -13.30
CA PHE A 43 -17.10 5.51 -13.22
C PHE A 43 -18.16 6.60 -12.98
N VAL A 44 -19.28 6.24 -12.33
CA VAL A 44 -20.33 7.19 -12.00
C VAL A 44 -20.10 7.69 -10.57
N SER A 45 -19.29 8.73 -10.43
CA SER A 45 -19.13 9.42 -9.13
C SER A 45 -20.41 10.19 -8.80
N ARG A 46 -21.35 9.55 -8.11
CA ARG A 46 -22.62 10.14 -7.67
C ARG A 46 -22.86 9.89 -6.18
N PRO A 47 -23.58 10.79 -5.49
CA PRO A 47 -24.05 10.56 -4.13
C PRO A 47 -24.81 9.24 -3.97
N LEU A 48 -24.75 8.63 -2.77
CA LEU A 48 -25.38 7.34 -2.48
C LEU A 48 -26.90 7.32 -2.72
N TYR A 49 -27.62 8.42 -2.48
CA TYR A 49 -29.07 8.50 -2.74
C TYR A 49 -29.43 8.37 -4.25
N LEU A 50 -28.45 8.53 -5.15
CA LEU A 50 -28.62 8.31 -6.59
C LEU A 50 -28.21 6.91 -7.04
N PHE A 51 -27.81 6.02 -6.12
CA PHE A 51 -27.37 4.67 -6.42
C PHE A 51 -28.39 3.84 -7.23
N PRO A 52 -29.71 3.89 -6.94
CA PRO A 52 -30.72 3.23 -7.78
C PRO A 52 -30.69 3.63 -9.26
N GLN A 53 -30.38 4.90 -9.54
CA GLN A 53 -30.36 5.41 -10.92
C GLN A 53 -29.29 4.76 -11.78
N PHE A 54 -28.19 4.30 -11.17
CA PHE A 54 -27.18 3.54 -11.91
C PHE A 54 -27.76 2.26 -12.50
N PHE A 55 -28.70 1.61 -11.82
CA PHE A 55 -29.30 0.35 -12.25
C PHE A 55 -30.55 0.53 -13.14
N GLN A 56 -31.04 1.76 -13.30
CA GLN A 56 -32.12 2.05 -14.24
C GLN A 56 -31.70 1.74 -15.68
N GLY A 57 -32.57 1.04 -16.42
CA GLY A 57 -32.29 0.60 -17.79
C GLY A 57 -31.27 -0.55 -17.90
N LYS A 58 -30.79 -1.11 -16.78
CA LYS A 58 -29.95 -2.31 -16.75
C LYS A 58 -30.78 -3.53 -16.33
N ALA A 59 -30.35 -4.71 -16.76
CA ALA A 59 -30.96 -5.99 -16.37
C ALA A 59 -30.60 -6.35 -14.91
N THR A 60 -31.16 -5.60 -13.96
CA THR A 60 -30.79 -5.66 -12.52
C THR A 60 -30.99 -7.06 -11.95
N GLU A 61 -32.12 -7.70 -12.25
CA GLU A 61 -32.39 -9.06 -11.77
C GLU A 61 -31.38 -10.08 -12.32
N HIS A 62 -30.98 -9.93 -13.58
CA HIS A 62 -29.97 -10.80 -14.18
C HIS A 62 -28.57 -10.56 -13.57
N LEU A 63 -28.27 -9.33 -13.18
CA LEU A 63 -26.97 -8.97 -12.60
C LEU A 63 -26.86 -9.34 -11.12
N LEU A 64 -27.94 -9.20 -10.35
CA LEU A 64 -27.89 -9.26 -8.88
C LEU A 64 -28.70 -10.40 -8.27
N GLY A 65 -29.69 -10.94 -8.99
CA GLY A 65 -30.58 -11.99 -8.52
C GLY A 65 -32.06 -11.66 -8.76
N GLU A 66 -32.87 -12.71 -8.87
CA GLU A 66 -34.31 -12.62 -9.09
C GLU A 66 -35.01 -11.75 -8.03
N GLY A 67 -35.96 -10.90 -8.46
CA GLY A 67 -36.74 -10.03 -7.58
C GLY A 67 -36.00 -8.76 -7.13
N ILE A 68 -34.72 -8.57 -7.48
CA ILE A 68 -33.97 -7.36 -7.15
C ILE A 68 -34.23 -6.27 -8.17
N LYS A 69 -34.85 -5.19 -7.69
CA LYS A 69 -35.14 -3.98 -8.46
C LYS A 69 -34.17 -2.86 -8.09
N PRO A 70 -33.92 -1.90 -9.00
CA PRO A 70 -33.11 -0.72 -8.71
C PRO A 70 -33.53 0.02 -7.42
N GLU A 71 -34.83 0.16 -7.16
CA GLU A 71 -35.33 0.85 -5.95
C GLU A 71 -34.94 0.18 -4.62
N HIS A 72 -34.59 -1.12 -4.63
CA HIS A 72 -34.15 -1.84 -3.44
C HIS A 72 -32.69 -1.50 -3.06
N LEU A 73 -31.93 -0.89 -3.96
CA LEU A 73 -30.53 -0.48 -3.78
C LEU A 73 -30.43 0.99 -3.34
N ASN A 74 -31.25 1.39 -2.36
CA ASN A 74 -31.22 2.73 -1.80
C ASN A 74 -30.03 2.92 -0.84
N ASP A 75 -29.78 4.19 -0.49
CA ASP A 75 -28.70 4.61 0.39
C ASP A 75 -28.78 3.98 1.79
N ASP A 76 -29.98 3.85 2.36
CA ASP A 76 -30.16 3.14 3.64
C ASP A 76 -29.64 1.70 3.58
N LYS A 77 -29.97 0.96 2.51
CA LYS A 77 -29.54 -0.42 2.36
C LYS A 77 -28.03 -0.52 2.14
N ILE A 78 -27.48 0.34 1.29
CA ILE A 78 -26.04 0.37 1.02
C ILE A 78 -25.26 0.75 2.29
N GLY A 79 -25.71 1.78 3.01
CA GLY A 79 -25.12 2.23 4.28
C GLY A 79 -25.08 1.12 5.33
N ARG A 80 -26.23 0.47 5.60
CA ARG A 80 -26.28 -0.65 6.57
C ARG A 80 -25.37 -1.81 6.19
N VAL A 81 -25.22 -2.11 4.90
CA VAL A 81 -24.29 -3.14 4.45
C VAL A 81 -22.84 -2.71 4.68
N MET A 82 -22.49 -1.45 4.42
CA MET A 82 -21.16 -0.92 4.70
C MET A 82 -20.83 -0.97 6.20
N ASP A 83 -21.80 -0.63 7.07
CA ASP A 83 -21.64 -0.72 8.53
C ASP A 83 -21.39 -2.17 8.96
N LYS A 84 -22.20 -3.12 8.47
CA LYS A 84 -22.00 -4.55 8.74
C LYS A 84 -20.64 -5.07 8.27
N LEU A 85 -20.16 -4.64 7.10
CA LEU A 85 -18.84 -5.01 6.60
C LEU A 85 -17.73 -4.45 7.50
N TYR A 86 -17.92 -3.21 7.98
CA TYR A 86 -16.98 -2.58 8.90
C TYR A 86 -16.90 -3.36 10.21
N GLU A 87 -18.03 -3.73 10.81
CA GLU A 87 -18.09 -4.52 12.06
C GLU A 87 -17.37 -5.87 11.96
N GLN A 88 -17.43 -6.55 10.81
CA GLN A 88 -16.75 -7.83 10.58
C GLN A 88 -15.24 -7.69 10.25
N GLY A 89 -14.77 -6.46 10.01
CA GLY A 89 -13.39 -6.17 9.65
C GLY A 89 -13.08 -6.38 8.17
N LEU A 90 -12.85 -5.26 7.48
CA LEU A 90 -12.65 -5.23 6.02
C LEU A 90 -11.44 -6.07 5.57
N THR A 91 -10.34 -6.06 6.32
CA THR A 91 -9.15 -6.87 6.02
C THR A 91 -9.46 -8.37 6.00
N ASN A 92 -10.29 -8.85 6.92
CA ASN A 92 -10.66 -10.27 6.99
C ASN A 92 -11.55 -10.66 5.83
N ILE A 93 -12.58 -9.86 5.55
CA ILE A 93 -13.47 -10.07 4.40
C ILE A 93 -12.66 -10.11 3.10
N PHE A 94 -11.75 -9.15 2.92
CA PHE A 94 -10.90 -9.08 1.73
C PHE A 94 -10.01 -10.32 1.59
N LEU A 95 -9.36 -10.73 2.69
CA LEU A 95 -8.51 -11.93 2.69
C LEU A 95 -9.31 -13.19 2.33
N SER A 96 -10.52 -13.35 2.88
CA SER A 96 -11.40 -14.48 2.52
C SER A 96 -11.75 -14.50 1.03
N ILE A 97 -12.06 -13.34 0.45
CA ILE A 97 -12.32 -13.21 -1.00
C ILE A 97 -11.07 -13.58 -1.81
N THR A 98 -9.90 -13.07 -1.42
CA THR A 98 -8.66 -13.38 -2.12
C THR A 98 -8.32 -14.86 -2.04
N LEU A 99 -8.45 -15.51 -0.87
CA LEU A 99 -8.19 -16.94 -0.75
C LEU A 99 -9.08 -17.77 -1.70
N ALA A 100 -10.35 -17.37 -1.88
CA ALA A 100 -11.23 -17.96 -2.87
C ALA A 100 -10.71 -17.74 -4.31
N ALA A 101 -10.26 -16.52 -4.64
CA ALA A 101 -9.69 -16.19 -5.94
C ALA A 101 -8.39 -16.98 -6.25
N ILE A 102 -7.47 -17.08 -5.27
CA ILE A 102 -6.23 -17.87 -5.39
C ILE A 102 -6.56 -19.31 -5.74
N LYS A 103 -7.51 -19.92 -5.01
CA LYS A 103 -7.94 -21.30 -5.26
C LYS A 103 -8.61 -21.44 -6.63
N ARG A 104 -9.48 -20.49 -7.01
CA ARG A 104 -10.25 -20.53 -8.25
C ARG A 104 -9.37 -20.45 -9.49
N TYR A 105 -8.37 -19.56 -9.47
CA TYR A 105 -7.50 -19.27 -10.60
C TYR A 105 -6.11 -19.91 -10.49
N SER A 106 -5.83 -20.66 -9.42
CA SER A 106 -4.52 -21.28 -9.16
C SER A 106 -3.36 -20.27 -9.18
N LEU A 107 -3.59 -19.10 -8.56
CA LEU A 107 -2.61 -18.01 -8.53
C LEU A 107 -1.35 -18.43 -7.77
N SER A 108 -0.18 -18.06 -8.30
CA SER A 108 1.08 -18.29 -7.59
C SER A 108 1.22 -17.33 -6.41
N THR A 109 1.46 -17.88 -5.22
CA THR A 109 1.69 -17.13 -3.98
C THR A 109 3.16 -17.08 -3.56
N LYS A 110 4.07 -17.45 -4.48
CA LYS A 110 5.52 -17.55 -4.20
C LYS A 110 6.15 -16.24 -3.70
N TYR A 111 5.68 -15.11 -4.19
CA TYR A 111 6.13 -13.79 -3.78
C TYR A 111 4.94 -12.94 -3.33
N ALA A 112 5.11 -12.25 -2.20
CA ALA A 112 4.12 -11.36 -1.61
C ALA A 112 4.74 -9.96 -1.48
N HIS A 113 4.32 -9.03 -2.33
CA HIS A 113 4.88 -7.69 -2.41
C HIS A 113 4.07 -6.71 -1.56
N LEU A 114 4.66 -6.18 -0.50
CA LEU A 114 4.08 -5.16 0.36
C LEU A 114 4.51 -3.76 -0.10
N ASP A 115 3.54 -2.89 -0.31
CA ASP A 115 3.74 -1.45 -0.48
C ASP A 115 2.60 -0.65 0.17
N ALA A 116 2.86 0.61 0.46
CA ALA A 116 1.90 1.56 0.99
C ALA A 116 1.64 2.67 -0.01
N THR A 117 0.36 2.96 -0.27
CA THR A 117 -0.10 4.05 -1.13
C THR A 117 -0.84 5.08 -0.30
N THR A 118 -0.55 6.36 -0.53
CA THR A 118 -1.21 7.47 0.15
C THR A 118 -2.40 7.96 -0.67
N ILE A 119 -3.55 8.13 -0.04
CA ILE A 119 -4.75 8.70 -0.66
C ILE A 119 -5.02 10.06 -0.02
N SER A 120 -4.88 11.12 -0.82
CA SER A 120 -5.16 12.49 -0.40
C SER A 120 -6.64 12.82 -0.55
N VAL A 121 -7.19 13.57 0.41
CA VAL A 121 -8.61 13.91 0.47
C VAL A 121 -8.84 15.36 0.89
N GLU A 122 -9.97 15.91 0.46
CA GLU A 122 -10.43 17.26 0.80
C GLU A 122 -11.64 17.18 1.71
N GLY A 123 -11.64 17.95 2.81
CA GLY A 123 -12.75 17.97 3.75
C GLY A 123 -12.33 18.26 5.18
N LYS A 124 -13.31 18.52 6.03
CA LYS A 124 -13.08 18.82 7.44
C LYS A 124 -12.67 17.58 8.22
N TYR A 125 -13.35 16.46 8.07
CA TYR A 125 -13.03 15.19 8.75
C TYR A 125 -12.90 15.29 10.29
N ASP A 126 -13.49 16.31 10.92
CA ASP A 126 -13.35 16.61 12.36
C ASP A 126 -13.98 15.54 13.28
N HIS A 127 -14.77 14.62 12.71
CA HIS A 127 -15.52 13.58 13.42
C HIS A 127 -15.06 12.15 13.10
N ILE A 128 -14.05 11.97 12.26
CA ILE A 128 -13.54 10.63 11.95
C ILE A 128 -12.65 10.17 13.12
N GLY A 129 -12.93 8.98 13.65
CA GLY A 129 -12.14 8.37 14.71
C GLY A 129 -12.48 8.81 16.14
N GLN A 130 -13.62 9.49 16.34
CA GLN A 130 -14.29 9.47 17.64
C GLN A 130 -14.92 8.07 17.80
N GLU A 131 -14.67 7.41 18.94
CA GLU A 131 -15.45 6.23 19.32
C GLU A 131 -16.92 6.59 19.19
N VAL A 132 -17.68 5.79 18.44
CA VAL A 132 -19.13 5.96 18.32
C VAL A 132 -19.69 5.82 19.74
N SER A 133 -20.00 6.94 20.38
CA SER A 133 -20.40 7.08 21.78
C SER A 133 -21.84 6.61 22.02
N GLY A 134 -22.17 5.41 21.53
CA GLY A 134 -23.47 4.75 21.66
C GLY A 134 -23.39 3.32 22.20
N ILE A 135 -22.23 2.66 22.14
CA ILE A 135 -22.06 1.31 22.69
C ILE A 135 -21.46 1.46 24.09
N LYS A 136 -22.30 1.43 25.12
CA LYS A 136 -21.83 1.30 26.50
C LYS A 136 -21.10 -0.05 26.61
N GLU A 137 -19.78 -0.02 26.75
CA GLU A 137 -19.00 -1.20 27.10
C GLU A 137 -19.35 -1.64 28.53
N ASP A 138 -20.27 -2.60 28.65
CA ASP A 138 -20.34 -3.40 29.87
C ASP A 138 -19.09 -4.28 29.94
N LYS A 139 -18.29 -4.09 30.99
CA LYS A 139 -16.97 -4.74 31.21
C LYS A 139 -17.00 -6.28 31.22
N ALA A 140 -18.17 -6.90 31.12
CA ALA A 140 -18.35 -8.35 31.07
C ALA A 140 -18.20 -8.95 29.64
N ASP A 141 -18.34 -8.16 28.57
CA ASP A 141 -18.38 -8.66 27.18
C ASP A 141 -17.02 -8.74 26.47
N LYS A 142 -15.94 -8.30 27.13
CA LYS A 142 -14.56 -8.30 26.55
C LYS A 142 -13.95 -9.70 26.37
N LEU A 143 -14.61 -10.75 26.85
CA LEU A 143 -14.13 -12.13 26.76
C LEU A 143 -14.67 -12.89 25.54
N LEU A 144 -15.66 -12.35 24.82
CA LEU A 144 -16.35 -13.06 23.74
C LEU A 144 -16.33 -12.34 22.38
N ASN A 145 -16.01 -11.04 22.36
CA ASN A 145 -16.01 -10.25 21.12
C ASN A 145 -14.58 -9.82 20.72
N PRO A 146 -14.19 -9.94 19.44
CA PRO A 146 -12.96 -9.33 18.94
C PRO A 146 -12.98 -7.82 19.21
N GLU A 147 -11.81 -7.22 19.49
CA GLU A 147 -11.73 -5.78 19.76
C GLU A 147 -12.46 -4.97 18.68
N PRO A 148 -13.27 -3.96 19.06
CA PRO A 148 -14.03 -3.18 18.11
C PRO A 148 -13.08 -2.53 17.10
N GLN A 149 -13.47 -2.57 15.83
CA GLN A 149 -12.71 -1.93 14.75
C GLN A 149 -12.54 -0.45 15.09
N LYS A 150 -11.29 0.01 15.10
CA LYS A 150 -10.97 1.42 15.32
C LYS A 150 -11.00 2.14 13.97
N PRO A 151 -11.75 3.24 13.82
CA PRO A 151 -11.74 3.98 12.56
C PRO A 151 -10.37 4.61 12.33
N ILE A 152 -9.93 4.61 11.07
CA ILE A 152 -8.70 5.30 10.68
C ILE A 152 -8.84 6.80 10.91
N GLN A 153 -7.74 7.46 11.23
CA GLN A 153 -7.67 8.91 11.36
C GLN A 153 -7.27 9.53 10.02
N ILE A 154 -8.19 10.27 9.42
CA ILE A 154 -7.91 11.08 8.23
C ILE A 154 -7.20 12.36 8.69
N THR A 155 -5.88 12.41 8.48
CA THR A 155 -5.00 13.44 9.04
C THR A 155 -3.88 13.82 8.06
N TYR A 156 -3.11 14.84 8.40
CA TYR A 156 -1.93 15.23 7.63
C TYR A 156 -0.78 14.25 7.87
N GLY A 157 0.05 14.04 6.86
CA GLY A 157 1.26 13.25 6.97
C GLY A 157 2.26 13.55 5.87
N TYR A 158 3.21 12.64 5.66
CA TYR A 158 4.19 12.79 4.58
C TYR A 158 3.48 12.65 3.22
N SER A 159 3.54 13.72 2.41
CA SER A 159 2.87 13.76 1.11
C SER A 159 3.85 13.40 -0.02
N ARG A 160 3.70 12.19 -0.58
CA ARG A 160 4.47 11.73 -1.75
C ARG A 160 4.18 12.58 -3.00
N ASP A 161 2.95 13.08 -3.13
CA ASP A 161 2.47 13.90 -4.25
C ASP A 161 2.74 15.41 -4.09
N LYS A 162 3.51 15.80 -3.06
CA LYS A 162 3.86 17.20 -2.76
C LYS A 162 2.64 18.09 -2.49
N ARG A 163 1.61 17.53 -1.86
CA ARG A 163 0.41 18.21 -1.35
C ARG A 163 0.33 18.10 0.18
N PRO A 164 1.28 18.68 0.94
CA PRO A 164 1.26 18.63 2.41
C PRO A 164 0.07 19.40 3.00
N ASP A 165 -0.64 20.19 2.18
CA ASP A 165 -1.84 20.93 2.52
C ASP A 165 -3.11 20.05 2.55
N LEU A 166 -3.05 18.82 2.05
CA LEU A 166 -4.17 17.88 2.05
C LEU A 166 -4.08 16.89 3.21
N LYS A 167 -5.25 16.54 3.77
CA LYS A 167 -5.36 15.39 4.67
C LYS A 167 -5.28 14.11 3.84
N GLN A 168 -4.90 13.01 4.48
CA GLN A 168 -4.70 11.74 3.81
C GLN A 168 -5.01 10.56 4.72
N PHE A 169 -5.09 9.38 4.10
CA PHE A 169 -5.00 8.09 4.76
C PHE A 169 -4.10 7.17 3.93
N LEU A 170 -3.65 6.08 4.52
CA LEU A 170 -2.77 5.12 3.87
C LEU A 170 -3.55 3.85 3.51
N LEU A 171 -3.24 3.29 2.35
CA LEU A 171 -3.68 1.97 1.93
C LEU A 171 -2.46 1.08 1.74
N GLU A 172 -2.35 0.07 2.59
CA GLU A 172 -1.25 -0.88 2.56
C GLU A 172 -1.75 -2.18 1.93
N LEU A 173 -1.06 -2.61 0.88
CA LEU A 173 -1.44 -3.75 0.07
C LEU A 173 -0.31 -4.75 0.04
N ILE A 174 -0.66 -6.02 0.20
CA ILE A 174 0.21 -7.12 -0.22
C ILE A 174 -0.36 -7.67 -1.52
N VAL A 175 0.45 -7.80 -2.57
CA VAL A 175 0.03 -8.37 -3.85
C VAL A 175 0.86 -9.60 -4.23
N SER A 176 0.31 -10.49 -5.05
CA SER A 176 1.04 -11.64 -5.59
C SER A 176 2.11 -11.20 -6.59
N GLY A 177 3.21 -11.94 -6.69
CA GLY A 177 4.15 -11.81 -7.81
C GLY A 177 3.62 -12.35 -9.15
N ASP A 178 2.35 -12.75 -9.19
CA ASP A 178 1.65 -13.32 -10.35
C ASP A 178 0.44 -12.45 -10.67
N GLY A 179 0.62 -11.52 -11.61
CA GLY A 179 -0.41 -10.58 -12.05
C GLY A 179 -0.76 -9.47 -11.05
N ASP A 180 0.04 -9.27 -10.01
CA ASP A 180 -0.15 -8.23 -8.98
C ASP A 180 -1.54 -8.29 -8.32
N ILE A 181 -2.06 -9.50 -8.12
CA ILE A 181 -3.39 -9.71 -7.52
C ILE A 181 -3.31 -9.40 -6.02
N PRO A 182 -4.16 -8.50 -5.49
CA PRO A 182 -4.11 -8.15 -4.08
C PRO A 182 -4.47 -9.32 -3.16
N LEU A 183 -3.54 -9.65 -2.24
CA LEU A 183 -3.62 -10.71 -1.26
C LEU A 183 -4.13 -10.24 0.11
N PHE A 184 -3.80 -9.02 0.48
CA PHE A 184 -4.13 -8.44 1.78
C PHE A 184 -4.26 -6.92 1.64
N ILE A 185 -5.15 -6.34 2.44
CA ILE A 185 -5.39 -4.90 2.45
C ILE A 185 -5.55 -4.40 3.89
N ARG A 186 -4.95 -3.26 4.19
CA ARG A 186 -5.16 -2.53 5.44
C ARG A 186 -5.27 -1.04 5.14
N ALA A 187 -6.30 -0.41 5.69
CA ALA A 187 -6.38 1.05 5.75
C ALA A 187 -5.72 1.52 7.04
N ALA A 188 -4.92 2.57 6.96
CA ALA A 188 -4.16 3.10 8.08
C ALA A 188 -4.25 4.63 8.16
N ASP A 189 -3.90 5.17 9.32
CA ASP A 189 -3.92 6.61 9.61
C ASP A 189 -2.98 7.37 8.66
N GLY A 190 -3.34 8.61 8.30
CA GLY A 190 -2.58 9.41 7.34
C GLY A 190 -1.14 9.74 7.72
N ASN A 191 -0.78 9.60 8.99
CA ASN A 191 0.55 9.86 9.53
C ASN A 191 1.27 8.60 10.03
N GLU A 192 0.75 7.40 9.74
CA GLU A 192 1.38 6.16 10.17
C GLU A 192 2.73 5.95 9.45
N SER A 193 3.71 5.45 10.19
CA SER A 193 5.06 5.23 9.66
C SER A 193 5.21 3.80 9.14
N GLU A 194 5.43 3.67 7.84
CA GLU A 194 5.69 2.40 7.14
C GLU A 194 6.78 1.56 7.84
N GLN A 195 7.91 2.19 8.20
CA GLN A 195 9.01 1.52 8.88
C GLN A 195 8.61 0.94 10.24
N ALA A 196 7.60 1.51 10.91
CA ALA A 196 7.14 1.03 12.20
C ALA A 196 6.16 -0.16 12.11
N VAL A 197 5.53 -0.38 10.95
CA VAL A 197 4.40 -1.31 10.80
C VAL A 197 4.62 -2.43 9.79
N PHE A 198 5.49 -2.27 8.78
CA PHE A 198 5.67 -3.28 7.72
C PHE A 198 5.98 -4.69 8.23
N GLY A 199 6.89 -4.82 9.21
CA GLY A 199 7.20 -6.12 9.80
C GLY A 199 6.01 -6.76 10.51
N LYS A 200 5.14 -5.95 11.12
CA LYS A 200 3.91 -6.43 11.77
C LYS A 200 2.87 -6.89 10.74
N ILE A 201 2.67 -6.11 9.69
CA ILE A 201 1.73 -6.42 8.60
C ILE A 201 2.09 -7.78 7.97
N LEU A 202 3.37 -8.01 7.66
CA LEU A 202 3.81 -9.27 7.06
C LEU A 202 3.64 -10.48 8.01
N LYS A 203 3.90 -10.30 9.31
CA LYS A 203 3.64 -11.33 10.32
C LYS A 203 2.14 -11.60 10.49
N GLU A 204 1.31 -10.56 10.50
CA GLU A 204 -0.15 -10.68 10.56
C GLU A 204 -0.67 -11.42 9.33
N PHE A 205 -0.26 -11.02 8.13
CA PHE A 205 -0.61 -11.69 6.89
C PHE A 205 -0.23 -13.17 6.93
N LYS A 206 1.03 -13.49 7.27
CA LYS A 206 1.49 -14.89 7.36
C LYS A 206 0.78 -15.68 8.46
N SER A 207 0.32 -15.05 9.55
CA SER A 207 -0.47 -15.75 10.59
C SER A 207 -1.86 -16.16 10.11
N ARG A 208 -2.37 -15.54 9.03
CA ARG A 208 -3.71 -15.79 8.48
C ARG A 208 -3.72 -16.62 7.20
N VAL A 209 -2.54 -16.96 6.67
CA VAL A 209 -2.40 -17.77 5.46
C VAL A 209 -1.49 -18.97 5.69
N ASP A 210 -1.80 -20.09 5.08
CA ASP A 210 -1.08 -21.36 5.24
C ASP A 210 -0.03 -21.63 4.16
N PHE A 211 -0.07 -20.90 3.05
CA PHE A 211 0.91 -21.04 1.97
C PHE A 211 2.25 -20.37 2.28
N GLU A 212 3.32 -20.91 1.69
CA GLU A 212 4.66 -20.35 1.77
C GLU A 212 4.85 -19.20 0.77
N SER A 213 5.50 -18.12 1.20
CA SER A 213 5.73 -16.94 0.36
C SER A 213 6.98 -16.18 0.78
N ILE A 214 7.73 -15.68 -0.19
CA ILE A 214 8.85 -14.75 0.03
C ILE A 214 8.27 -13.34 0.11
N MET A 215 8.46 -12.71 1.27
CA MET A 215 7.94 -11.36 1.54
C MET A 215 8.86 -10.32 0.90
N VAL A 216 8.34 -9.51 -0.02
CA VAL A 216 9.09 -8.47 -0.72
C VAL A 216 8.59 -7.11 -0.31
N ALA A 217 9.47 -6.22 0.12
CA ALA A 217 9.10 -4.85 0.47
C ALA A 217 10.23 -3.88 0.13
N ASP A 218 9.92 -2.60 0.10
CA ASP A 218 10.90 -1.54 -0.09
C ASP A 218 11.82 -1.40 1.15
N SER A 219 12.68 -0.38 1.13
CA SER A 219 13.63 -0.15 2.22
C SER A 219 13.01 0.22 3.57
N ALA A 220 11.72 0.56 3.64
CA ALA A 220 11.04 0.79 4.91
C ALA A 220 10.99 -0.48 5.77
N LEU A 221 10.99 -1.67 5.15
CA LEU A 221 11.10 -2.92 5.90
C LEU A 221 12.47 -3.06 6.60
N TYR A 222 13.54 -2.46 6.07
CA TYR A 222 14.91 -2.65 6.56
C TYR A 222 15.22 -1.83 7.81
N SER A 223 14.66 -2.23 8.95
CA SER A 223 14.99 -1.72 10.29
C SER A 223 15.34 -2.88 11.22
N GLN A 224 16.20 -2.66 12.22
CA GLN A 224 16.58 -3.73 13.16
C GLN A 224 15.36 -4.41 13.80
N LYS A 225 14.37 -3.61 14.22
CA LYS A 225 13.11 -4.10 14.80
C LYS A 225 12.33 -4.98 13.83
N ASN A 226 12.19 -4.57 12.57
CA ASN A 226 11.48 -5.36 11.57
C ASN A 226 12.24 -6.63 11.22
N LEU A 227 13.56 -6.58 11.07
CA LEU A 227 14.36 -7.76 10.75
C LEU A 227 14.26 -8.82 11.87
N LEU A 228 14.26 -8.40 13.13
CA LEU A 228 14.02 -9.31 14.28
C LEU A 228 12.62 -9.92 14.21
N LEU A 229 11.60 -9.16 13.84
CA LEU A 229 10.25 -9.70 13.65
C LEU A 229 10.21 -10.70 12.48
N MET A 230 10.99 -10.49 11.44
CA MET A 230 10.93 -11.28 10.20
C MET A 230 11.87 -12.49 10.17
N GLN A 231 12.57 -12.80 11.27
CA GLN A 231 13.62 -13.83 11.34
C GLN A 231 13.17 -15.23 10.87
N ASP A 232 11.91 -15.59 11.11
CA ASP A 232 11.37 -16.92 10.76
C ASP A 232 10.71 -16.95 9.37
N LEU A 233 10.76 -15.84 8.63
CA LEU A 233 10.09 -15.69 7.34
C LEU A 233 11.14 -15.45 6.25
N PRO A 234 10.97 -16.01 5.05
CA PRO A 234 11.80 -15.62 3.92
C PRO A 234 11.40 -14.23 3.43
N TRP A 235 12.38 -13.34 3.28
CA TRP A 235 12.13 -11.95 2.87
C TRP A 235 13.20 -11.42 1.92
N ILE A 236 12.82 -10.42 1.13
CA ILE A 236 13.69 -9.61 0.28
C ILE A 236 13.32 -8.14 0.49
N THR A 237 14.30 -7.32 0.83
CA THR A 237 14.11 -5.87 0.91
C THR A 237 15.37 -5.14 0.46
N ARG A 238 15.20 -3.90 0.02
CA ARG A 238 16.29 -3.02 -0.34
C ARG A 238 17.01 -2.52 0.92
N VAL A 239 18.32 -2.73 0.99
CA VAL A 239 19.15 -2.11 2.02
C VAL A 239 19.31 -0.61 1.71
N PRO A 240 18.88 0.30 2.62
CA PRO A 240 19.00 1.73 2.39
C PRO A 240 20.44 2.20 2.55
N LEU A 241 20.87 3.14 1.69
CA LEU A 241 22.20 3.75 1.76
C LEU A 241 22.38 4.68 2.98
N SER A 242 21.39 4.80 3.86
CA SER A 242 21.57 5.40 5.19
C SER A 242 22.33 4.46 6.14
N VAL A 243 22.38 3.15 5.86
CA VAL A 243 23.15 2.17 6.62
C VAL A 243 24.63 2.31 6.27
N LYS A 244 25.49 2.56 7.27
CA LYS A 244 26.93 2.76 7.08
C LYS A 244 27.60 1.59 6.35
N GLY A 245 27.25 0.34 6.72
CA GLY A 245 27.77 -0.85 6.05
C GLY A 245 27.40 -0.89 4.55
N ALA A 246 26.23 -0.37 4.18
CA ALA A 246 25.81 -0.33 2.77
C ALA A 246 26.60 0.73 1.99
N GLN A 247 26.84 1.90 2.59
CA GLN A 247 27.70 2.93 1.98
C GLN A 247 29.13 2.42 1.77
N HIS A 248 29.65 1.71 2.77
CA HIS A 248 30.99 1.13 2.74
C HIS A 248 31.12 0.11 1.60
N LEU A 249 30.18 -0.82 1.49
CA LEU A 249 30.18 -1.83 0.42
C LEU A 249 30.07 -1.23 -0.98
N VAL A 250 29.21 -0.23 -1.18
CA VAL A 250 29.07 0.44 -2.49
C VAL A 250 30.35 1.20 -2.88
N THR A 251 31.16 1.62 -1.91
CA THR A 251 32.41 2.37 -2.17
C THR A 251 33.61 1.44 -2.38
N GLU A 252 33.67 0.32 -1.67
CA GLU A 252 34.84 -0.56 -1.68
C GLU A 252 34.81 -1.64 -2.75
N VAL A 253 33.62 -2.15 -3.08
CA VAL A 253 33.51 -3.22 -4.07
C VAL A 253 33.95 -2.68 -5.43
N ARG A 254 34.94 -3.34 -6.02
CA ARG A 254 35.41 -3.00 -7.36
C ARG A 254 34.53 -3.63 -8.42
N VAL A 255 34.47 -3.01 -9.60
CA VAL A 255 33.66 -3.50 -10.74
C VAL A 255 34.09 -4.91 -11.15
N GLU A 256 35.38 -5.23 -11.01
CA GLU A 256 35.93 -6.55 -11.33
C GLU A 256 35.47 -7.66 -10.37
N GLU A 257 34.97 -7.31 -9.17
CA GLU A 257 34.36 -8.28 -8.25
C GLU A 257 32.93 -8.64 -8.65
N LEU A 258 32.29 -7.86 -9.53
CA LEU A 258 30.93 -8.12 -9.97
C LEU A 258 30.91 -9.24 -11.01
N VAL A 259 30.07 -10.24 -10.75
CA VAL A 259 29.81 -11.34 -11.67
C VAL A 259 28.65 -10.96 -12.58
N LYS A 260 28.85 -11.03 -13.89
CA LYS A 260 27.76 -10.85 -14.86
C LYS A 260 26.70 -11.94 -14.69
N ASN A 261 25.44 -11.53 -14.70
CA ASN A 261 24.33 -12.47 -14.69
C ASN A 261 24.19 -13.12 -16.08
N GLN A 262 24.11 -14.45 -16.12
CA GLN A 262 24.04 -15.21 -17.38
C GLN A 262 22.67 -15.09 -18.07
N GLU A 263 21.61 -15.01 -17.28
CA GLU A 263 20.23 -14.89 -17.76
C GLU A 263 19.90 -13.43 -18.12
N TYR A 264 20.48 -12.47 -17.41
CA TYR A 264 20.29 -11.04 -17.59
C TYR A 264 21.62 -10.30 -17.79
N PRO A 265 22.21 -10.32 -19.01
CA PRO A 265 23.57 -9.82 -19.25
C PRO A 265 23.80 -8.33 -18.93
N SER A 266 22.74 -7.53 -18.84
CA SER A 266 22.77 -6.11 -18.45
C SER A 266 22.86 -5.88 -16.94
N TYR A 267 22.94 -6.95 -16.16
CA TYR A 267 23.09 -6.93 -14.71
C TYR A 267 24.37 -7.65 -14.30
N SER A 268 25.07 -7.06 -13.33
CA SER A 268 26.20 -7.68 -12.64
C SER A 268 25.99 -7.58 -11.14
N TRP A 269 26.51 -8.54 -10.38
CA TRP A 269 26.27 -8.56 -8.93
C TRP A 269 27.40 -9.20 -8.14
N VAL A 270 27.46 -8.89 -6.84
CA VAL A 270 28.29 -9.61 -5.88
C VAL A 270 27.52 -9.85 -4.59
N GLU A 271 27.76 -11.01 -3.98
CA GLU A 271 27.23 -11.36 -2.68
C GLU A 271 28.22 -11.02 -1.56
N LYS A 272 27.71 -10.40 -0.49
CA LYS A 272 28.47 -10.14 0.74
C LYS A 272 27.61 -10.52 1.94
N ARG A 273 28.25 -11.05 3.00
CA ARG A 273 27.57 -11.29 4.27
C ARG A 273 27.53 -10.01 5.10
N SER A 274 26.46 -9.84 5.85
CA SER A 274 26.27 -8.72 6.78
C SER A 274 25.65 -9.23 8.08
N ASN A 275 25.83 -8.47 9.16
CA ASN A 275 25.25 -8.77 10.47
C ASN A 275 24.55 -7.54 11.06
N TYR A 276 23.74 -6.86 10.24
CA TYR A 276 23.06 -5.64 10.69
C TYR A 276 21.94 -5.99 11.69
N GLY A 277 21.96 -5.36 12.87
CA GLY A 277 20.96 -5.64 13.90
C GLY A 277 21.06 -7.05 14.51
N ASP A 278 22.27 -7.62 14.53
CA ASP A 278 22.60 -8.93 15.11
C ASP A 278 21.90 -10.12 14.43
N ILE A 279 21.58 -9.97 13.14
CA ILE A 279 21.00 -11.02 12.31
C ILE A 279 21.93 -11.25 11.12
N GLU A 280 22.32 -12.50 10.85
CA GLU A 280 23.11 -12.81 9.66
C GLU A 280 22.25 -12.60 8.40
N GLN A 281 22.73 -11.77 7.48
CA GLN A 281 22.06 -11.51 6.21
C GLN A 281 22.99 -11.71 5.03
N ARG A 282 22.37 -12.03 3.90
CA ARG A 282 23.00 -11.99 2.60
C ARG A 282 22.63 -10.68 1.90
N TRP A 283 23.62 -9.84 1.63
CA TRP A 283 23.45 -8.64 0.83
C TRP A 283 23.92 -8.89 -0.59
N LEU A 284 23.12 -8.42 -1.55
CA LEU A 284 23.46 -8.44 -2.97
C LEU A 284 23.66 -7.01 -3.44
N LEU A 285 24.89 -6.68 -3.85
CA LEU A 285 25.16 -5.44 -4.56
C LEU A 285 24.91 -5.71 -6.05
N ILE A 286 23.96 -5.00 -6.64
CA ILE A 286 23.54 -5.19 -8.02
C ILE A 286 23.83 -3.92 -8.80
N GLU A 287 24.58 -4.06 -9.89
CA GLU A 287 24.77 -3.03 -10.91
C GLU A 287 23.88 -3.33 -12.12
N SER A 288 23.20 -2.31 -12.63
CA SER A 288 22.41 -2.39 -13.85
C SER A 288 22.94 -1.34 -14.84
N GLU A 289 23.21 -1.75 -16.07
CA GLU A 289 23.71 -0.84 -17.12
C GLU A 289 22.77 0.35 -17.33
N LYS A 290 21.45 0.10 -17.41
CA LYS A 290 20.43 1.15 -17.54
C LYS A 290 20.43 2.13 -16.37
N ARG A 291 20.63 1.63 -15.14
CA ARG A 291 20.67 2.50 -13.96
C ARG A 291 21.94 3.35 -13.94
N ARG A 292 23.08 2.76 -14.32
CA ARG A 292 24.36 3.46 -14.47
C ARG A 292 24.26 4.60 -15.48
N GLU A 293 23.68 4.35 -16.66
CA GLU A 293 23.42 5.39 -17.67
C GLU A 293 22.55 6.53 -17.12
N SER A 294 21.41 6.20 -16.50
CA SER A 294 20.52 7.20 -15.92
C SER A 294 21.18 8.03 -14.81
N ASP A 295 22.02 7.41 -13.98
CA ASP A 295 22.72 8.10 -12.89
C ASP A 295 23.87 8.97 -13.42
N LEU A 296 24.54 8.58 -14.51
CA LEU A 296 25.51 9.42 -15.23
C LEU A 296 24.86 10.66 -15.85
N GLU A 297 23.73 10.52 -16.54
CA GLU A 297 22.99 11.67 -17.10
C GLU A 297 22.55 12.66 -16.00
N LYS A 298 22.11 12.14 -14.84
CA LYS A 298 21.74 12.98 -13.69
C LYS A 298 22.97 13.70 -13.12
N LEU A 299 24.12 13.04 -13.09
CA LEU A 299 25.38 13.63 -12.63
C LEU A 299 25.80 14.78 -13.56
N GLU A 300 25.76 14.57 -14.88
CA GLU A 300 26.07 15.60 -15.88
C GLU A 300 25.15 16.82 -15.72
N LYS A 301 23.84 16.61 -15.57
CA LYS A 301 22.87 17.70 -15.32
C LYS A 301 23.19 18.46 -14.04
N LYS A 302 23.58 17.77 -12.95
CA LYS A 302 23.99 18.41 -11.69
C LYS A 302 25.28 19.21 -11.83
N LEU A 303 26.26 18.69 -12.55
CA LEU A 303 27.53 19.38 -12.83
C LEU A 303 27.31 20.64 -13.66
N ALA A 304 26.48 20.57 -14.71
CA ALA A 304 26.10 21.72 -15.52
C ALA A 304 25.43 22.81 -14.67
N LYS A 305 24.47 22.43 -13.82
CA LYS A 305 23.79 23.37 -12.92
C LYS A 305 24.77 24.06 -11.96
N LYS A 306 25.63 23.28 -11.28
CA LYS A 306 26.65 23.83 -10.37
C LYS A 306 27.64 24.76 -11.08
N LYS A 307 28.01 24.42 -12.33
CA LYS A 307 28.88 25.28 -13.15
C LYS A 307 28.20 26.61 -13.43
N THR A 308 26.93 26.62 -13.85
CA THR A 308 26.18 27.86 -14.07
C THR A 308 26.01 28.68 -12.79
N GLU A 309 25.70 28.05 -11.66
CA GLU A 309 25.64 28.73 -10.35
C GLU A 309 27.00 29.35 -9.98
N SER A 310 28.10 28.63 -10.18
CA SER A 310 29.45 29.14 -9.94
C SER A 310 29.82 30.29 -10.89
N GLU A 311 29.41 30.24 -12.16
CA GLU A 311 29.63 31.32 -13.13
C GLU A 311 28.82 32.57 -12.77
N GLN A 312 27.59 32.40 -12.27
CA GLN A 312 26.78 33.50 -11.76
C GLN A 312 27.41 34.14 -10.52
N ILE A 313 27.89 33.34 -9.57
CA ILE A 313 28.61 33.83 -8.38
C ILE A 313 29.88 34.58 -8.80
N LYS A 314 30.69 34.00 -9.71
CA LYS A 314 31.88 34.65 -10.26
C LYS A 314 31.53 35.98 -10.93
N SER A 315 30.50 36.01 -11.77
CA SER A 315 30.03 37.23 -12.45
C SER A 315 29.59 38.31 -11.44
N ARG A 316 28.88 37.90 -10.38
CA ARG A 316 28.47 38.81 -9.29
C ARG A 316 29.68 39.40 -8.56
N LEU A 317 30.65 38.56 -8.17
CA LEU A 317 31.88 39.00 -7.51
C LEU A 317 32.72 39.92 -8.41
N CYS A 318 32.84 39.62 -9.70
CA CYS A 318 33.56 40.46 -10.66
C CYS A 318 32.90 41.83 -10.90
N ARG A 319 31.59 41.96 -10.68
CA ARG A 319 30.85 43.23 -10.82
C ARG A 319 30.80 44.04 -9.52
N GLN A 320 31.15 43.43 -8.39
CA GLN A 320 31.16 44.08 -7.09
C GLN A 320 32.42 44.96 -6.99
N LYS A 321 32.23 46.27 -6.78
CA LYS A 321 33.33 47.18 -6.45
C LYS A 321 33.58 47.07 -4.96
N PHE A 322 34.81 46.73 -4.59
CA PHE A 322 35.28 46.75 -3.21
C PHE A 322 36.10 48.02 -3.01
N GLU A 323 35.91 48.72 -1.89
CA GLU A 323 36.59 49.98 -1.60
C GLU A 323 38.05 49.73 -1.17
N SER A 324 38.38 48.50 -0.74
CA SER A 324 39.75 48.10 -0.40
C SER A 324 40.03 46.61 -0.63
N ALA A 325 41.32 46.24 -0.72
CA ALA A 325 41.75 44.85 -0.80
C ALA A 325 41.49 44.04 0.49
N ALA A 326 41.29 44.71 1.63
CA ALA A 326 40.93 44.07 2.89
C ALA A 326 39.44 43.65 2.90
N GLU A 327 38.57 44.49 2.35
CA GLU A 327 37.12 44.24 2.22
C GLU A 327 36.81 43.12 1.21
N ALA A 328 37.61 43.01 0.13
CA ALA A 328 37.48 41.93 -0.84
C ALA A 328 37.88 40.54 -0.28
N LYS A 329 38.71 40.49 0.78
CA LYS A 329 39.17 39.23 1.40
C LYS A 329 38.20 38.68 2.46
N SER A 330 37.23 39.47 2.92
CA SER A 330 36.25 39.08 3.95
C SER A 330 34.92 38.56 3.40
N HIS A 331 34.75 38.47 2.08
CA HIS A 331 33.54 38.01 1.37
C HIS A 331 33.76 36.68 0.64
#